data_AF-A2TEY5-F1
#
_entry.id   AF-A2TEY5-F1
#
_cell.length_a   1.000
_cell.length_b   1.000
_cell.length_c   1.000
_cell.angle_alpha   90.00
_cell.angle_beta   90.00
_cell.angle_gamma   90.00
#
_symmetry.space_group_name_H-M   'P 1'
#
loop_
_entity.id
_entity.type
_entity.pdbx_description
1 polymer ?
#
loop_
_entity_poly.entity_id
_entity_poly.type
_entity_poly.pdbx_seq_one_letter_code
_entity_poly.pdbx_strand_id
1 'polypeptide(L)'
;MAVLSVLLPITFLLSSVTGTPVTSPRQQSCNTVDEGYQCFSGVSHLWGQYSPYFSVDDESSLSEDVPDHCQVTFAQVLSRHGARYPTKSKSEKYAKLIKAVQHNATSFSGKYAFLKSYNYSLGADDLTPFGENQLVDSGIKFYQRYEELAKNVVPFIRASGSDRVIASGEKFIEGFQKAKLGDSKSKRGQPAPIVNVVITETEGFNNTLDHSLCTAFENSTTGDDAEDKFTAVFTPSIVERLEKDLPGTTLSSKEVVYLMDMCSFDTIALTRDGSRLSPFCALFTQEEWAQYDYLQSVSKYYGYGGGNPLGPAQGIGFANELIARLTKSPVKDHTTTNTTLDSNPATFPLNATLYADFSHDNTMTSVFSSLGLYNTTEPLSHTSVRSTEETNGYSSARTVPFGARAYVEMMQCTDEKEPLVRVLGNDRVIPLQGCDADEYGRCKRDNFFERLSFVTSGGNWGECFA
;
A
#
# COMPACT_ATOMS: atom_id res chain seq x y z
N MET A 1 -86.35 49.60 15.53
CA MET A 1 -86.48 48.15 15.28
C MET A 1 -85.10 47.63 14.94
N ALA A 2 -84.58 46.74 15.79
CA ALA A 2 -83.24 46.20 15.72
C ALA A 2 -83.13 45.15 14.60
N VAL A 3 -82.04 45.21 13.83
CA VAL A 3 -81.63 44.12 12.94
C VAL A 3 -80.21 43.73 13.35
N LEU A 4 -80.12 42.53 13.92
CA LEU A 4 -78.90 41.82 14.29
C LEU A 4 -78.17 41.38 13.02
N SER A 5 -76.89 41.76 12.86
CA SER A 5 -76.01 41.15 11.87
C SER A 5 -74.89 40.40 12.61
N VAL A 6 -74.89 39.09 12.43
CA VAL A 6 -73.95 38.14 13.02
C VAL A 6 -72.64 38.17 12.22
N LEU A 7 -71.53 38.53 12.86
CA LEU A 7 -70.17 38.40 12.33
C LEU A 7 -69.55 37.11 12.88
N LEU A 8 -69.27 36.14 12.01
CA LEU A 8 -68.46 34.96 12.32
C LEU A 8 -66.97 35.33 12.37
N PRO A 9 -66.20 34.91 13.39
CA PRO A 9 -64.74 35.02 13.37
C PRO A 9 -64.12 33.84 12.62
N ILE A 10 -63.32 34.12 11.59
CA ILE A 10 -62.48 33.15 10.90
C ILE A 10 -61.23 32.90 11.76
N THR A 11 -61.19 31.77 12.46
CA THR A 11 -59.98 31.27 13.12
C THR A 11 -59.03 30.69 12.08
N PHE A 12 -57.90 31.36 11.85
CA PHE A 12 -56.77 30.81 11.10
C PHE A 12 -56.05 29.75 11.95
N LEU A 13 -56.14 28.49 11.55
CA LEU A 13 -55.28 27.41 12.03
C LEU A 13 -53.91 27.54 11.37
N LEU A 14 -52.93 28.08 12.10
CA LEU A 14 -51.52 28.00 11.74
C LEU A 14 -51.01 26.61 12.14
N SER A 15 -50.88 25.71 11.17
CA SER A 15 -50.15 24.45 11.32
C SER A 15 -48.65 24.75 11.38
N SER A 16 -48.06 24.67 12.57
CA SER A 16 -46.61 24.69 12.77
C SER A 16 -46.02 23.38 12.23
N VAL A 17 -45.49 23.41 11.01
CA VAL A 17 -44.63 22.34 10.50
C VAL A 17 -43.27 22.51 11.17
N THR A 18 -43.02 21.74 12.23
CA THR A 18 -41.68 21.55 12.77
C THR A 18 -40.90 20.68 11.78
N GLY A 19 -40.25 21.31 10.81
CA GLY A 19 -39.22 20.65 10.01
C GLY A 19 -38.04 20.33 10.91
N THR A 20 -37.80 19.05 11.17
CA THR A 20 -36.49 18.61 11.65
C THR A 20 -35.46 18.98 10.58
N PRO A 21 -34.35 19.63 10.94
CA PRO A 21 -33.29 19.87 9.97
C PRO A 21 -32.83 18.48 9.49
N VAL A 22 -32.99 18.22 8.19
CA VAL A 22 -32.29 17.12 7.54
C VAL A 22 -30.81 17.45 7.70
N THR A 23 -30.18 16.84 8.70
CA THR A 23 -28.73 16.77 8.75
C THR A 23 -28.30 16.16 7.43
N SER A 24 -27.65 16.94 6.56
CA SER A 24 -26.86 16.38 5.48
C SER A 24 -26.05 15.23 6.05
N PRO A 25 -25.95 14.07 5.36
CA PRO A 25 -25.01 13.04 5.79
C PRO A 25 -23.67 13.75 5.99
N ARG A 26 -23.07 13.63 7.18
CA ARG A 26 -21.69 14.07 7.36
C ARG A 26 -20.93 13.45 6.20
N GLN A 27 -20.34 14.29 5.34
CA GLN A 27 -19.52 13.82 4.25
C GLN A 27 -18.40 13.02 4.90
N GLN A 28 -18.49 11.69 4.83
CA GLN A 28 -17.56 10.79 5.47
C GLN A 28 -16.18 11.09 4.87
N SER A 29 -15.17 11.27 5.72
CA SER A 29 -13.81 11.57 5.26
C SER A 29 -13.37 10.46 4.32
N CYS A 30 -12.82 10.83 3.15
CA CYS A 30 -12.40 9.83 2.17
C CYS A 30 -11.25 8.97 2.64
N ASN A 31 -10.36 9.52 3.46
CA ASN A 31 -9.28 8.82 4.13
C ASN A 31 -9.48 8.93 5.65
N THR A 32 -9.38 7.81 6.36
CA THR A 32 -9.39 7.78 7.83
C THR A 32 -8.14 7.07 8.35
N VAL A 33 -7.82 7.29 9.63
CA VAL A 33 -6.68 6.64 10.29
C VAL A 33 -6.82 5.12 10.25
N ASP A 34 -8.01 4.61 10.59
CA ASP A 34 -8.26 3.18 10.78
C ASP A 34 -8.58 2.47 9.47
N GLU A 35 -9.51 2.97 8.67
CA GLU A 35 -9.98 2.27 7.47
C GLU A 35 -9.20 2.64 6.20
N GLY A 36 -8.37 3.69 6.25
CA GLY A 36 -7.71 4.23 5.07
C GLY A 36 -8.70 4.87 4.10
N TYR A 37 -8.46 4.69 2.79
CA TYR A 37 -9.19 5.36 1.73
C TYR A 37 -10.42 4.57 1.27
N GLN A 38 -11.62 5.07 1.60
CA GLN A 38 -12.90 4.38 1.36
C GLN A 38 -13.78 5.06 0.30
N CYS A 39 -13.36 6.22 -0.22
CA CYS A 39 -14.10 6.90 -1.29
C CYS A 39 -13.91 6.21 -2.64
N PHE A 40 -15.01 6.06 -3.38
CA PHE A 40 -15.01 5.48 -4.74
C PHE A 40 -14.42 4.05 -4.80
N SER A 41 -14.59 3.24 -3.75
CA SER A 41 -14.02 1.89 -3.60
C SER A 41 -14.22 0.97 -4.80
N GLY A 42 -15.36 1.09 -5.51
CA GLY A 42 -15.60 0.37 -6.75
C GLY A 42 -14.53 0.59 -7.83
N VAL A 43 -13.80 1.70 -7.81
CA VAL A 43 -12.72 2.00 -8.77
C VAL A 43 -11.38 2.17 -8.06
N SER A 44 -11.33 2.87 -6.92
CA SER A 44 -10.07 3.20 -6.25
C SER A 44 -9.36 2.01 -5.61
N HIS A 45 -10.09 0.94 -5.29
CA HIS A 45 -9.51 -0.31 -4.80
C HIS A 45 -9.10 -1.25 -5.93
N LEU A 46 -9.17 -0.78 -7.20
CA LEU A 46 -8.80 -1.53 -8.40
C LEU A 46 -7.68 -0.83 -9.19
N TRP A 47 -6.80 -0.11 -8.49
CA TRP A 47 -5.66 0.57 -9.11
C TRP A 47 -4.33 -0.14 -8.84
N GLY A 48 -4.34 -1.40 -8.37
CA GLY A 48 -3.15 -2.13 -7.99
C GLY A 48 -2.30 -1.36 -6.99
N GLN A 49 -0.99 -1.27 -7.23
CA GLN A 49 -0.05 -0.52 -6.41
C GLN A 49 -0.31 1.00 -6.42
N TYR A 50 -1.17 1.53 -7.30
CA TYR A 50 -1.55 2.95 -7.27
C TYR A 50 -2.83 3.22 -6.47
N SER A 51 -3.46 2.17 -5.93
CA SER A 51 -4.53 2.33 -4.95
C SER A 51 -3.95 3.02 -3.72
N PRO A 52 -4.60 4.07 -3.18
CA PRO A 52 -4.34 4.47 -1.80
C PRO A 52 -4.59 3.29 -0.85
N TYR A 53 -3.83 3.17 0.23
CA TYR A 53 -4.12 2.16 1.25
C TYR A 53 -5.59 2.23 1.70
N PHE A 54 -6.18 1.05 1.84
CA PHE A 54 -7.45 0.78 2.49
C PHE A 54 -7.24 -0.45 3.37
N SER A 55 -7.91 -0.48 4.53
CA SER A 55 -7.93 -1.66 5.39
C SER A 55 -8.57 -2.83 4.63
N VAL A 56 -7.98 -4.03 4.77
CA VAL A 56 -8.50 -5.30 4.24
C VAL A 56 -8.72 -6.32 5.35
N ASP A 57 -9.00 -5.83 6.56
CA ASP A 57 -9.33 -6.62 7.74
C ASP A 57 -10.60 -7.46 7.55
N ASP A 58 -11.58 -6.95 6.81
CA ASP A 58 -12.82 -7.65 6.45
C ASP A 58 -12.61 -8.82 5.48
N GLU A 59 -11.48 -8.85 4.74
CA GLU A 59 -11.05 -9.98 3.92
C GLU A 59 -10.37 -11.10 4.74
N SER A 60 -10.18 -10.91 6.05
CA SER A 60 -9.62 -11.90 6.96
C SER A 60 -10.71 -12.69 7.67
N SER A 61 -10.61 -14.01 7.69
CA SER A 61 -11.44 -14.84 8.59
C SER A 61 -11.00 -14.76 10.05
N LEU A 62 -9.86 -14.13 10.32
CA LEU A 62 -9.21 -14.02 11.63
C LEU A 62 -9.20 -12.57 12.10
N SER A 63 -9.56 -12.32 13.36
CA SER A 63 -9.47 -10.97 13.93
C SER A 63 -8.01 -10.50 14.05
N GLU A 64 -7.77 -9.24 13.71
CA GLU A 64 -6.48 -8.58 13.92
C GLU A 64 -6.20 -8.20 15.38
N ASP A 65 -7.20 -8.26 16.26
CA ASP A 65 -7.08 -7.93 17.67
C ASP A 65 -5.99 -8.77 18.35
N VAL A 66 -5.32 -8.18 19.34
CA VAL A 66 -4.43 -8.95 20.22
C VAL A 66 -5.31 -9.80 21.13
N PRO A 67 -5.17 -11.14 21.17
CA PRO A 67 -6.00 -11.97 22.05
C PRO A 67 -5.86 -11.56 23.52
N ASP A 68 -6.96 -11.58 24.28
CA ASP A 68 -7.03 -11.06 25.67
C ASP A 68 -5.98 -11.62 26.63
N HIS A 69 -5.51 -12.84 26.37
CA HIS A 69 -4.54 -13.56 27.19
C HIS A 69 -3.08 -13.37 26.71
N CYS A 70 -2.86 -12.46 25.75
CA CYS A 70 -1.58 -12.19 25.12
C CYS A 70 -1.15 -10.73 25.27
N GLN A 71 0.16 -10.51 25.25
CA GLN A 71 0.77 -9.18 25.24
C GLN A 71 1.83 -9.12 24.13
N VAL A 72 1.74 -8.10 23.27
CA VAL A 72 2.77 -7.84 22.26
C VAL A 72 4.08 -7.43 22.95
N THR A 73 5.17 -8.06 22.57
CA THR A 73 6.53 -7.85 23.11
C THR A 73 7.50 -7.26 22.09
N PHE A 74 7.12 -7.32 20.81
CA PHE A 74 7.86 -6.78 19.68
C PHE A 74 6.89 -6.43 18.55
N ALA A 75 7.14 -5.32 17.86
CA ALA A 75 6.49 -5.01 16.59
C ALA A 75 7.48 -4.39 15.59
N GLN A 76 7.46 -4.89 14.36
CA GLN A 76 8.16 -4.31 13.22
C GLN A 76 7.15 -3.91 12.16
N VAL A 77 7.18 -2.65 11.72
CA VAL A 77 6.48 -2.20 10.52
C VAL A 77 7.44 -2.13 9.33
N LEU A 78 7.05 -2.74 8.21
CA LEU A 78 7.61 -2.46 6.88
C LEU A 78 6.58 -1.65 6.11
N SER A 79 6.91 -0.40 5.79
CA SER A 79 6.01 0.56 5.16
C SER A 79 6.49 0.95 3.77
N ARG A 80 5.55 1.10 2.83
CA ARG A 80 5.80 1.80 1.57
C ARG A 80 5.74 3.30 1.79
N HIS A 81 6.35 4.06 0.90
CA HIS A 81 6.04 5.48 0.75
C HIS A 81 4.56 5.74 0.42
N GLY A 82 4.12 6.98 0.64
CA GLY A 82 2.75 7.42 0.38
C GLY A 82 2.43 7.62 -1.10
N ALA A 83 1.20 8.06 -1.38
CA ALA A 83 0.79 8.47 -2.70
C ALA A 83 1.70 9.58 -3.25
N ARG A 84 2.11 9.43 -4.50
CA ARG A 84 3.09 10.29 -5.17
C ARG A 84 2.61 10.70 -6.54
N TYR A 85 3.27 11.71 -7.10
CA TYR A 85 3.18 11.99 -8.53
C TYR A 85 3.79 10.82 -9.35
N PRO A 86 3.48 10.73 -10.66
CA PRO A 86 4.16 9.79 -11.55
C PRO A 86 5.68 9.97 -11.48
N THR A 87 6.46 8.95 -11.80
CA THR A 87 7.90 9.16 -11.95
C THR A 87 8.17 10.11 -13.10
N LYS A 88 9.28 10.85 -13.11
CA LYS A 88 9.60 11.80 -14.20
C LYS A 88 9.39 11.22 -15.59
N SER A 89 9.92 10.02 -15.85
CA SER A 89 9.76 9.32 -17.14
C SER A 89 8.29 9.04 -17.50
N LYS A 90 7.46 8.63 -16.53
CA LYS A 90 6.03 8.40 -16.75
C LYS A 90 5.26 9.72 -16.92
N SER A 91 5.58 10.74 -16.11
CA SER A 91 5.00 12.08 -16.20
C SER A 91 5.16 12.68 -17.60
N GLU A 92 6.36 12.59 -18.17
CA GLU A 92 6.66 13.03 -19.55
C GLU A 92 5.85 12.25 -20.60
N LYS A 93 5.71 10.92 -20.44
CA LYS A 93 4.91 10.08 -21.35
C LYS A 93 3.43 10.41 -21.28
N TYR A 94 2.88 10.61 -20.08
CA TYR A 94 1.47 10.98 -19.89
C TYR A 94 1.17 12.36 -20.47
N ALA A 95 2.01 13.35 -20.17
CA ALA A 95 1.87 14.69 -20.72
C ALA A 95 1.94 14.70 -22.26
N LYS A 96 2.85 13.90 -22.84
CA LYS A 96 2.96 13.74 -24.30
C LYS A 96 1.70 13.12 -24.90
N LEU A 97 1.17 12.05 -24.30
CA LEU A 97 -0.03 11.38 -24.76
C LEU A 97 -1.25 12.30 -24.74
N ILE A 98 -1.47 13.02 -23.64
CA ILE A 98 -2.60 13.95 -23.50
C ILE A 98 -2.53 15.06 -24.55
N LYS A 99 -1.34 15.63 -24.79
CA LYS A 99 -1.12 16.61 -25.87
C LYS A 99 -1.42 16.03 -27.26
N ALA A 100 -1.00 14.79 -27.53
CA ALA A 100 -1.26 14.13 -28.80
C ALA A 100 -2.76 13.89 -29.01
N VAL A 101 -3.48 13.43 -27.98
CA VAL A 101 -4.95 13.27 -28.02
C VAL A 101 -5.63 14.63 -28.26
N GLN A 102 -5.21 15.68 -27.57
CA GLN A 102 -5.74 17.04 -27.73
C GLN A 102 -5.52 17.62 -29.13
N HIS A 103 -4.37 17.32 -29.74
CA HIS A 103 -4.01 17.79 -31.07
C HIS A 103 -4.73 17.02 -32.19
N ASN A 104 -4.83 15.70 -32.05
CA ASN A 104 -5.29 14.81 -33.13
C ASN A 104 -6.80 14.59 -33.14
N ALA A 105 -7.46 14.56 -31.97
CA ALA A 105 -8.89 14.30 -31.92
C ALA A 105 -9.67 15.50 -32.48
N THR A 106 -10.58 15.20 -33.42
CA THR A 106 -11.41 16.21 -34.09
C THR A 106 -12.66 16.58 -33.29
N SER A 107 -13.06 15.74 -32.32
CA SER A 107 -14.19 16.00 -31.43
C SER A 107 -13.95 15.41 -30.03
N PHE A 108 -14.55 16.05 -29.02
CA PHE A 108 -14.55 15.61 -27.62
C PHE A 108 -15.98 15.70 -27.08
N SER A 109 -16.69 14.58 -27.02
CA SER A 109 -18.11 14.53 -26.61
C SER A 109 -18.33 13.66 -25.38
N GLY A 110 -19.44 13.89 -24.67
CA GLY A 110 -19.84 13.09 -23.52
C GLY A 110 -18.76 13.04 -22.44
N LYS A 111 -18.42 11.82 -21.99
CA LYS A 111 -17.40 11.58 -20.97
C LYS A 111 -15.98 11.99 -21.37
N TYR A 112 -15.72 12.26 -22.65
CA TYR A 112 -14.43 12.71 -23.17
C TYR A 112 -14.29 14.24 -23.23
N ALA A 113 -15.38 14.99 -23.01
CA ALA A 113 -15.39 16.45 -23.18
C ALA A 113 -14.31 17.18 -22.37
N PHE A 114 -13.98 16.67 -21.18
CA PHE A 114 -12.96 17.27 -20.31
C PHE A 114 -11.56 17.27 -20.94
N LEU A 115 -11.23 16.29 -21.80
CA LEU A 115 -9.91 16.16 -22.42
C LEU A 115 -9.58 17.38 -23.29
N LYS A 116 -10.58 18.04 -23.88
CA LYS A 116 -10.39 19.24 -24.72
C LYS A 116 -9.67 20.38 -23.99
N SER A 117 -9.91 20.52 -22.69
CA SER A 117 -9.35 21.60 -21.86
C SER A 117 -8.57 21.08 -20.65
N TYR A 118 -8.33 19.76 -20.57
CA TYR A 118 -7.56 19.20 -19.48
C TYR A 118 -6.12 19.74 -19.53
N ASN A 119 -5.66 20.31 -18.43
CA ASN A 119 -4.30 20.81 -18.33
C ASN A 119 -3.47 19.84 -17.49
N TYR A 120 -2.48 19.20 -18.09
CA TYR A 120 -1.56 18.34 -17.36
C TYR A 120 -0.65 19.18 -16.47
N SER A 121 -0.87 19.10 -15.15
CA SER A 121 -0.10 19.87 -14.15
C SER A 121 0.42 19.00 -13.00
N LEU A 122 0.51 17.68 -13.21
CA LEU A 122 1.09 16.78 -12.22
C LEU A 122 2.60 17.03 -12.10
N GLY A 123 3.13 16.90 -10.89
CA GLY A 123 4.56 16.91 -10.62
C GLY A 123 5.27 15.64 -11.11
N ALA A 124 6.43 15.37 -10.53
CA ALA A 124 7.18 14.15 -10.76
C ALA A 124 7.82 13.65 -9.46
N ASP A 125 7.80 12.33 -9.25
CA ASP A 125 8.49 11.56 -8.21
C ASP A 125 8.04 11.82 -6.75
N ASP A 126 7.82 13.08 -6.38
CA ASP A 126 7.51 13.54 -5.02
C ASP A 126 6.16 13.03 -4.49
N LEU A 127 6.05 12.96 -3.16
CA LEU A 127 4.78 12.71 -2.49
C LEU A 127 3.75 13.80 -2.85
N THR A 128 2.49 13.41 -2.98
CA THR A 128 1.40 14.38 -3.00
C THR A 128 1.03 14.76 -1.56
N PRO A 129 0.36 15.91 -1.33
CA PRO A 129 -0.16 16.23 0.00
C PRO A 129 -1.10 15.16 0.57
N PHE A 130 -1.82 14.43 -0.31
CA PHE A 130 -2.62 13.28 0.10
C PHE A 130 -1.73 12.15 0.62
N GLY A 131 -0.64 11.81 -0.07
CA GLY A 131 0.31 10.79 0.36
C GLY A 131 1.04 11.13 1.65
N GLU A 132 1.39 12.40 1.87
CA GLU A 132 1.93 12.85 3.16
C GLU A 132 0.97 12.57 4.31
N ASN A 133 -0.32 12.89 4.13
CA ASN A 133 -1.36 12.64 5.14
C ASN A 133 -1.57 11.14 5.40
N GLN A 134 -1.49 10.29 4.37
CA GLN A 134 -1.57 8.83 4.56
C GLN A 134 -0.51 8.32 5.54
N LEU A 135 0.70 8.90 5.52
CA LEU A 135 1.78 8.46 6.41
C LEU A 135 1.64 9.05 7.82
N VAL A 136 1.13 10.27 7.95
CA VAL A 136 0.72 10.80 9.25
C VAL A 136 -0.32 9.88 9.88
N ASP A 137 -1.36 9.50 9.12
CA ASP A 137 -2.39 8.58 9.57
C ASP A 137 -1.81 7.20 9.92
N SER A 138 -0.86 6.69 9.13
CA SER A 138 -0.14 5.43 9.43
C SER A 138 0.65 5.48 10.73
N GLY A 139 1.33 6.60 11.01
CA GLY A 139 2.03 6.81 12.28
C GLY A 139 1.10 6.86 13.49
N ILE A 140 -0.07 7.50 13.34
CA ILE A 140 -1.12 7.51 14.37
C ILE A 140 -1.62 6.08 14.61
N LYS A 141 -1.99 5.35 13.54
CA LYS A 141 -2.49 3.97 13.64
C LYS A 141 -1.48 3.05 14.31
N PHE A 142 -0.20 3.14 13.94
CA PHE A 142 0.86 2.32 14.56
C PHE A 142 1.02 2.63 16.06
N TYR A 143 0.98 3.92 16.46
CA TYR A 143 1.02 4.29 17.88
C TYR A 143 -0.16 3.67 18.64
N GLN A 144 -1.38 3.81 18.10
CA GLN A 144 -2.60 3.33 18.75
C GLN A 144 -2.61 1.81 18.88
N ARG A 145 -2.29 1.09 17.81
CA ARG A 145 -2.24 -0.38 17.80
C ARG A 145 -1.25 -0.94 18.83
N TYR A 146 -0.11 -0.28 19.01
CA TYR A 146 0.95 -0.72 19.92
C TYR A 146 1.11 0.19 21.14
N GLU A 147 0.05 0.87 21.60
CA GLU A 147 0.08 1.87 22.68
C GLU A 147 0.87 1.37 23.90
N GLU A 148 0.62 0.14 24.33
CA GLU A 148 1.24 -0.45 25.53
C GLU A 148 2.77 -0.48 25.47
N LEU A 149 3.36 -0.67 24.29
CA LEU A 149 4.79 -0.56 24.04
C LEU A 149 5.19 0.89 23.73
N ALA A 150 4.48 1.53 22.80
CA ALA A 150 4.82 2.82 22.20
C ALA A 150 4.80 3.98 23.20
N LYS A 151 3.95 3.90 24.24
CA LYS A 151 3.89 4.89 25.32
C LYS A 151 5.21 5.02 26.08
N ASN A 152 6.05 3.98 26.08
CA ASN A 152 7.33 3.92 26.80
C ASN A 152 8.56 3.74 25.90
N VAL A 153 8.39 3.54 24.60
CA VAL A 153 9.46 3.19 23.66
C VAL A 153 9.56 4.22 22.54
N VAL A 154 10.78 4.50 22.09
CA VAL A 154 11.04 5.26 20.86
C VAL A 154 11.42 4.23 19.80
N PRO A 155 10.67 4.10 18.68
CA PRO A 155 11.01 3.15 17.62
C PRO A 155 12.39 3.44 17.00
N PHE A 156 13.07 2.38 16.57
CA PHE A 156 14.25 2.51 15.69
C PHE A 156 13.79 2.49 14.24
N ILE A 157 14.21 3.49 13.46
CA ILE A 157 13.65 3.76 12.14
C ILE A 157 14.72 3.78 11.06
N ARG A 158 14.50 3.07 9.95
CA ARG A 158 15.34 3.16 8.74
C ARG A 158 14.49 3.53 7.53
N ALA A 159 15.11 4.15 6.54
CA ALA A 159 14.48 4.45 5.26
C ALA A 159 15.45 4.12 4.12
N SER A 160 14.92 3.58 3.03
CA SER A 160 15.67 3.54 1.77
C SER A 160 15.95 4.96 1.27
N GLY A 161 17.07 5.15 0.58
CA GLY A 161 17.68 6.41 0.19
C GLY A 161 17.00 7.12 -0.97
N SER A 162 15.67 7.19 -0.94
CA SER A 162 14.82 7.90 -1.89
C SER A 162 14.06 9.00 -1.18
N ASP A 163 14.04 10.22 -1.74
CA ASP A 163 13.42 11.39 -1.11
C ASP A 163 11.96 11.13 -0.66
N ARG A 164 11.16 10.48 -1.52
CA ARG A 164 9.77 10.12 -1.19
C ARG A 164 9.65 9.11 -0.03
N VAL A 165 10.63 8.22 0.13
CA VAL A 165 10.66 7.21 1.19
C VAL A 165 11.11 7.84 2.51
N ILE A 166 12.12 8.71 2.47
CA ILE A 166 12.59 9.47 3.63
C ILE A 166 11.47 10.39 4.15
N ALA A 167 10.85 11.18 3.26
CA ALA A 167 9.74 12.05 3.62
C ALA A 167 8.54 11.27 4.18
N SER A 168 8.30 10.05 3.68
CA SER A 168 7.27 9.16 4.22
C SER A 168 7.58 8.72 5.65
N GLY A 169 8.84 8.38 5.94
CA GLY A 169 9.30 8.08 7.29
C GLY A 169 9.13 9.28 8.24
N GLU A 170 9.47 10.49 7.78
CA GLU A 170 9.27 11.72 8.56
C GLU A 170 7.79 12.00 8.85
N LYS A 171 6.89 11.79 7.87
CA LYS A 171 5.44 11.94 8.06
C LYS A 171 4.85 10.90 8.99
N PHE A 172 5.33 9.66 8.93
CA PHE A 172 4.98 8.65 9.91
C PHE A 172 5.41 9.05 11.33
N ILE A 173 6.63 9.58 11.48
CA ILE A 173 7.14 10.08 12.77
C ILE A 173 6.25 11.24 13.28
N GLU A 174 5.84 12.16 12.40
CA GLU A 174 4.93 13.26 12.73
C GLU A 174 3.62 12.72 13.33
N GLY A 175 2.99 11.74 12.68
CA GLY A 175 1.77 11.08 13.15
C GLY A 175 1.95 10.33 14.46
N PHE A 176 2.99 9.51 14.55
CA PHE A 176 3.33 8.74 15.75
C PHE A 176 3.57 9.66 16.95
N GLN A 177 4.36 10.71 16.77
CA GLN A 177 4.68 11.67 17.83
C GLN A 177 3.44 12.46 18.25
N LYS A 178 2.57 12.85 17.31
CA LYS A 178 1.30 13.52 17.61
C LYS A 178 0.40 12.64 18.48
N ALA A 179 0.22 11.37 18.12
CA ALA A 179 -0.56 10.42 18.90
C ALA A 179 0.04 10.22 20.31
N LYS A 180 1.37 10.05 20.39
CA LYS A 180 2.10 9.90 21.66
C LYS A 180 1.96 11.10 22.58
N LEU A 181 2.09 12.31 22.06
CA LEU A 181 1.93 13.53 22.86
C LEU A 181 0.49 13.67 23.39
N GLY A 182 -0.50 13.28 22.59
CA GLY A 182 -1.91 13.26 22.97
C GLY A 182 -2.26 12.22 24.04
N ASP A 183 -1.49 11.13 24.15
CA ASP A 183 -1.70 10.11 25.17
C ASP A 183 -1.19 10.57 26.56
N SER A 184 -2.12 10.66 27.51
CA SER A 184 -1.85 11.00 28.91
C SER A 184 -0.98 9.98 29.66
N LYS A 185 -0.98 8.71 29.22
CA LYS A 185 -0.19 7.62 29.82
C LYS A 185 1.24 7.56 29.27
N SER A 186 1.55 8.31 28.21
CA SER A 186 2.88 8.31 27.60
C SER A 186 3.97 8.82 28.55
N LYS A 187 5.14 8.18 28.51
CA LYS A 187 6.31 8.64 29.24
C LYS A 187 6.78 9.97 28.68
N ARG A 188 6.65 11.02 29.49
CA ARG A 188 7.09 12.37 29.13
C ARG A 188 8.62 12.47 29.13
N GLY A 189 9.15 13.37 28.30
CA GLY A 189 10.59 13.65 28.21
C GLY A 189 11.41 12.66 27.38
N GLN A 190 10.79 11.70 26.69
CA GLN A 190 11.49 10.89 25.68
C GLN A 190 11.80 11.74 24.44
N PRO A 191 12.94 11.51 23.77
CA PRO A 191 13.20 12.15 22.48
C PRO A 191 12.15 11.73 21.45
N ALA A 192 11.84 12.62 20.52
CA ALA A 192 11.06 12.25 19.35
C ALA A 192 11.82 11.22 18.51
N PRO A 193 11.14 10.26 17.86
CA PRO A 193 11.79 9.39 16.90
C PRO A 193 12.40 10.21 15.75
N ILE A 194 13.43 9.66 15.12
CA ILE A 194 14.07 10.20 13.91
C ILE A 194 14.28 9.05 12.93
N VAL A 195 14.51 9.34 11.65
CA VAL A 195 15.07 8.34 10.73
C VAL A 195 16.53 8.11 11.15
N ASN A 196 16.80 6.99 11.81
CA ASN A 196 18.13 6.67 12.36
C ASN A 196 19.14 6.35 11.27
N VAL A 197 18.69 5.66 10.21
CA VAL A 197 19.55 5.23 9.10
C VAL A 197 18.84 5.48 7.77
N VAL A 198 19.53 6.18 6.87
CA VAL A 198 19.16 6.25 5.45
C VAL A 198 20.09 5.32 4.69
N ILE A 199 19.54 4.28 4.07
CA ILE A 199 20.30 3.28 3.31
C ILE A 199 20.31 3.69 1.84
N THR A 200 21.46 4.04 1.30
CA THR A 200 21.56 4.61 -0.07
C THR A 200 21.10 3.63 -1.15
N GLU A 201 20.48 4.16 -2.21
CA GLU A 201 20.07 3.44 -3.43
C GLU A 201 21.11 3.58 -4.56
N THR A 202 22.36 3.90 -4.20
CA THR A 202 23.47 3.96 -5.14
C THR A 202 23.87 2.56 -5.59
N GLU A 203 24.19 2.43 -6.88
CA GLU A 203 24.70 1.20 -7.48
C GLU A 203 25.83 0.57 -6.65
N GLY A 204 25.75 -0.75 -6.45
CA GLY A 204 26.74 -1.52 -5.69
C GLY A 204 26.64 -1.38 -4.16
N PHE A 205 25.66 -0.65 -3.64
CA PHE A 205 25.41 -0.58 -2.20
C PHE A 205 24.43 -1.66 -1.75
N ASN A 206 24.81 -2.41 -0.71
CA ASN A 206 23.95 -3.40 -0.08
C ASN A 206 22.80 -2.73 0.68
N ASN A 207 21.59 -2.86 0.14
CA ASN A 207 20.37 -2.30 0.69
C ASN A 207 19.30 -3.41 0.79
N THR A 208 18.78 -3.66 2.00
CA THR A 208 17.70 -4.63 2.22
C THR A 208 16.31 -4.04 1.95
N LEU A 209 16.22 -2.72 1.76
CA LEU A 209 14.98 -1.95 1.55
C LEU A 209 14.79 -1.52 0.09
N ASP A 210 15.73 -1.82 -0.81
CA ASP A 210 15.64 -1.57 -2.25
C ASP A 210 16.48 -2.59 -3.04
N HIS A 211 16.02 -2.99 -4.23
CA HIS A 211 16.71 -3.98 -5.05
C HIS A 211 17.62 -3.27 -6.08
N SER A 212 18.82 -3.81 -6.29
CA SER A 212 19.74 -3.31 -7.34
C SER A 212 20.97 -4.20 -7.57
N LEU A 213 21.30 -5.07 -6.61
CA LEU A 213 22.56 -5.83 -6.65
C LEU A 213 22.52 -7.07 -7.53
N CYS A 214 21.36 -7.67 -7.73
CA CYS A 214 21.25 -8.98 -8.37
C CYS A 214 21.21 -8.83 -9.90
N THR A 215 22.35 -8.91 -10.57
CA THR A 215 22.47 -8.64 -12.02
C THR A 215 21.49 -9.45 -12.88
N ALA A 216 21.33 -10.74 -12.63
CA ALA A 216 20.38 -11.58 -13.39
C ALA A 216 18.92 -11.16 -13.17
N PHE A 217 18.58 -10.68 -11.97
CA PHE A 217 17.24 -10.19 -11.64
C PHE A 217 16.98 -8.82 -12.30
N GLU A 218 17.91 -7.87 -12.20
CA GLU A 218 17.76 -6.53 -12.79
C GLU A 218 17.67 -6.57 -14.32
N ASN A 219 18.24 -7.61 -14.96
CA ASN A 219 18.14 -7.84 -16.40
C ASN A 219 16.95 -8.74 -16.80
N SER A 220 16.13 -9.19 -15.85
CA SER A 220 15.02 -10.10 -16.13
C SER A 220 13.88 -9.38 -16.86
N THR A 221 13.39 -9.98 -17.94
CA THR A 221 12.20 -9.50 -18.67
C THR A 221 10.92 -10.20 -18.21
N THR A 222 10.98 -11.07 -17.20
CA THR A 222 9.84 -11.94 -16.82
C THR A 222 8.58 -11.15 -16.45
N GLY A 223 8.74 -10.05 -15.71
CA GLY A 223 7.65 -9.15 -15.36
C GLY A 223 7.08 -8.43 -16.58
N ASP A 224 7.95 -7.82 -17.40
CA ASP A 224 7.58 -7.11 -18.63
C ASP A 224 6.85 -8.03 -19.63
N ASP A 225 7.36 -9.25 -19.83
CA ASP A 225 6.77 -10.25 -20.73
C ASP A 225 5.39 -10.71 -20.25
N ALA A 226 5.17 -10.79 -18.93
CA ALA A 226 3.88 -11.13 -18.36
C ALA A 226 2.89 -9.96 -18.46
N GLU A 227 3.35 -8.72 -18.20
CA GLU A 227 2.58 -7.49 -18.37
C GLU A 227 2.11 -7.32 -19.81
N ASP A 228 3.02 -7.48 -20.79
CA ASP A 228 2.71 -7.36 -22.21
C ASP A 228 1.69 -8.41 -22.67
N LYS A 229 1.85 -9.67 -22.23
CA LYS A 229 0.89 -10.74 -22.53
C LYS A 229 -0.50 -10.43 -22.02
N PHE A 230 -0.63 -10.00 -20.77
CA PHE A 230 -1.95 -9.72 -20.20
C PHE A 230 -2.55 -8.42 -20.78
N THR A 231 -1.72 -7.39 -21.01
CA THR A 231 -2.14 -6.14 -21.68
C THR A 231 -2.77 -6.42 -23.05
N ALA A 232 -2.20 -7.34 -23.82
CA ALA A 232 -2.71 -7.73 -25.14
C ALA A 232 -4.09 -8.44 -25.09
N VAL A 233 -4.51 -8.93 -23.92
CA VAL A 233 -5.80 -9.63 -23.75
C VAL A 233 -6.95 -8.64 -23.68
N PHE A 234 -6.82 -7.56 -22.91
CA PHE A 234 -7.97 -6.72 -22.57
C PHE A 234 -7.98 -5.34 -23.23
N THR A 235 -6.82 -4.81 -23.62
CA THR A 235 -6.75 -3.47 -24.22
C THR A 235 -7.27 -3.34 -25.66
N PRO A 236 -7.28 -4.36 -26.54
CA PRO A 236 -7.70 -4.17 -27.94
C PRO A 236 -9.11 -3.60 -28.10
N SER A 237 -10.08 -4.10 -27.32
CA SER A 237 -11.47 -3.61 -27.35
C SER A 237 -11.58 -2.17 -26.80
N ILE A 238 -10.70 -1.81 -25.87
CA ILE A 238 -10.62 -0.45 -25.32
C ILE A 238 -10.02 0.51 -26.34
N VAL A 239 -8.96 0.12 -27.04
CA VAL A 239 -8.36 0.89 -28.16
C VAL A 239 -9.43 1.20 -29.20
N GLU A 240 -10.13 0.18 -29.69
CA GLU A 240 -11.18 0.35 -30.72
C GLU A 240 -12.27 1.33 -30.27
N ARG A 241 -12.71 1.23 -29.00
CA ARG A 241 -13.69 2.16 -28.43
C ARG A 241 -13.14 3.59 -28.35
N LEU A 242 -11.93 3.76 -27.82
CA LEU A 242 -11.35 5.08 -27.60
C LEU A 242 -11.07 5.80 -28.93
N GLU A 243 -10.56 5.11 -29.95
CA GLU A 243 -10.32 5.70 -31.27
C GLU A 243 -11.63 6.08 -31.98
N LYS A 244 -12.68 5.29 -31.79
CA LYS A 244 -14.03 5.63 -32.29
C LYS A 244 -14.61 6.87 -31.59
N ASP A 245 -14.44 6.97 -30.27
CA ASP A 245 -15.01 8.05 -29.47
C ASP A 245 -14.16 9.34 -29.52
N LEU A 246 -12.89 9.24 -29.92
CA LEU A 246 -11.94 10.33 -30.14
C LEU A 246 -11.42 10.31 -31.59
N PRO A 247 -12.27 10.62 -32.58
CA PRO A 247 -11.96 10.45 -33.99
C PRO A 247 -10.76 11.30 -34.42
N GLY A 248 -9.78 10.66 -35.08
CA GLY A 248 -8.51 11.26 -35.49
C GLY A 248 -7.33 10.87 -34.60
N THR A 249 -7.59 10.22 -33.46
CA THR A 249 -6.53 9.63 -32.63
C THR A 249 -6.14 8.23 -33.09
N THR A 250 -4.91 7.84 -32.75
CA THR A 250 -4.42 6.46 -32.86
C THR A 250 -3.72 6.14 -31.55
N LEU A 251 -4.09 5.03 -30.91
CA LEU A 251 -3.62 4.66 -29.57
C LEU A 251 -3.05 3.25 -29.57
N SER A 252 -1.90 3.09 -28.91
CA SER A 252 -1.38 1.77 -28.57
C SER A 252 -2.03 1.21 -27.29
N SER A 253 -1.99 -0.10 -27.10
CA SER A 253 -2.38 -0.76 -25.85
C SER A 253 -1.68 -0.17 -24.62
N LYS A 254 -0.41 0.21 -24.75
CA LYS A 254 0.36 0.84 -23.67
C LYS A 254 -0.13 2.24 -23.34
N GLU A 255 -0.58 3.00 -24.34
CA GLU A 255 -1.18 4.33 -24.13
C GLU A 255 -2.57 4.24 -23.52
N VAL A 256 -3.32 3.15 -23.77
CA VAL A 256 -4.56 2.87 -23.02
C VAL A 256 -4.25 2.68 -21.53
N VAL A 257 -3.24 1.87 -21.18
CA VAL A 257 -2.81 1.71 -19.78
C VAL A 257 -2.38 3.05 -19.18
N TYR A 258 -1.71 3.92 -19.94
CA TYR A 258 -1.35 5.26 -19.45
C TYR A 258 -2.58 6.14 -19.16
N LEU A 259 -3.65 6.05 -19.96
CA LEU A 259 -4.90 6.75 -19.68
C LEU A 259 -5.60 6.17 -18.44
N MET A 260 -5.44 4.87 -18.15
CA MET A 260 -5.91 4.25 -16.92
C MET A 260 -5.07 4.70 -15.71
N ASP A 261 -3.74 4.74 -15.83
CA ASP A 261 -2.82 5.27 -14.80
C ASP A 261 -3.23 6.70 -14.40
N MET A 262 -3.63 7.53 -15.36
CA MET A 262 -4.06 8.91 -15.09
C MET A 262 -5.26 9.01 -14.14
N CYS A 263 -6.14 8.00 -14.08
CA CYS A 263 -7.25 8.00 -13.12
C CYS A 263 -6.76 8.08 -11.67
N SER A 264 -5.79 7.22 -11.30
CA SER A 264 -5.28 7.19 -9.92
C SER A 264 -4.45 8.45 -9.63
N PHE A 265 -3.46 8.75 -10.46
CA PHE A 265 -2.53 9.87 -10.27
C PHE A 265 -3.23 11.23 -10.26
N ASP A 266 -4.20 11.45 -11.15
CA ASP A 266 -4.98 12.67 -11.15
C ASP A 266 -5.85 12.73 -9.89
N THR A 267 -6.55 11.65 -9.50
CA THR A 267 -7.41 11.65 -8.30
C THR A 267 -6.65 12.05 -7.02
N ILE A 268 -5.50 11.43 -6.76
CA ILE A 268 -4.69 11.70 -5.54
C ILE A 268 -3.96 13.04 -5.56
N ALA A 269 -3.90 13.72 -6.71
CA ALA A 269 -3.28 15.03 -6.87
C ALA A 269 -4.31 16.16 -6.99
N LEU A 270 -5.54 15.84 -7.41
CA LEU A 270 -6.59 16.80 -7.74
C LEU A 270 -7.13 17.53 -6.51
N THR A 271 -7.10 16.87 -5.35
CA THR A 271 -7.52 17.39 -4.05
C THR A 271 -6.57 16.88 -2.98
N ARG A 272 -6.39 17.63 -1.89
CA ARG A 272 -5.44 17.26 -0.81
C ARG A 272 -5.88 16.01 -0.02
N ASP A 273 -7.16 15.64 -0.11
CA ASP A 273 -7.80 14.56 0.64
C ASP A 273 -8.34 13.44 -0.27
N GLY A 274 -8.10 13.51 -1.59
CA GLY A 274 -8.62 12.54 -2.56
C GLY A 274 -10.15 12.58 -2.71
N SER A 275 -10.83 13.62 -2.24
CA SER A 275 -12.31 13.68 -2.22
C SER A 275 -13.00 13.79 -3.58
N ARG A 276 -12.24 13.93 -4.67
CA ARG A 276 -12.77 14.04 -6.04
C ARG A 276 -12.10 13.04 -6.96
N LEU A 277 -12.90 12.08 -7.46
CA LEU A 277 -12.48 11.14 -8.48
C LEU A 277 -12.14 11.86 -9.79
N SER A 278 -11.02 11.47 -10.41
CA SER A 278 -10.59 12.00 -11.69
C SER A 278 -11.59 11.69 -12.82
N PRO A 279 -11.81 12.62 -13.77
CA PRO A 279 -12.63 12.34 -14.94
C PRO A 279 -12.04 11.24 -15.85
N PHE A 280 -10.74 10.95 -15.78
CA PHE A 280 -10.13 9.81 -16.49
C PHE A 280 -10.75 8.48 -16.05
N CYS A 281 -11.18 8.38 -14.79
CA CYS A 281 -11.75 7.16 -14.24
C CYS A 281 -13.02 6.71 -14.97
N ALA A 282 -13.84 7.67 -15.41
CA ALA A 282 -15.09 7.41 -16.11
C ALA A 282 -14.91 6.96 -17.57
N LEU A 283 -13.70 7.05 -18.13
CA LEU A 283 -13.41 6.59 -19.49
C LEU A 283 -13.48 5.06 -19.60
N PHE A 284 -13.32 4.36 -18.49
CA PHE A 284 -13.24 2.91 -18.39
C PHE A 284 -14.41 2.33 -17.59
N THR A 285 -14.75 1.08 -17.87
CA THR A 285 -15.81 0.35 -17.16
C THR A 285 -15.29 -0.33 -15.90
N GLN A 286 -16.20 -0.82 -15.06
CA GLN A 286 -15.85 -1.59 -13.87
C GLN A 286 -15.05 -2.86 -14.21
N GLU A 287 -15.42 -3.56 -15.28
CA GLU A 287 -14.72 -4.77 -15.74
C GLU A 287 -13.30 -4.44 -16.20
N GLU A 288 -13.11 -3.32 -16.88
CA GLU A 288 -11.79 -2.85 -17.31
C GLU A 288 -10.92 -2.46 -16.11
N TRP A 289 -11.51 -1.88 -15.05
CA TRP A 289 -10.79 -1.64 -13.81
C TRP A 289 -10.36 -2.94 -13.12
N ALA A 290 -11.20 -3.98 -13.11
CA ALA A 290 -10.80 -5.29 -12.60
C ALA A 290 -9.65 -5.91 -13.42
N GLN A 291 -9.66 -5.73 -14.75
CA GLN A 291 -8.56 -6.15 -15.62
C GLN A 291 -7.28 -5.34 -15.35
N TYR A 292 -7.40 -4.03 -15.15
CA TYR A 292 -6.26 -3.18 -14.81
C TYR A 292 -5.64 -3.52 -13.44
N ASP A 293 -6.46 -3.77 -12.42
CA ASP A 293 -5.99 -4.22 -11.10
C ASP A 293 -5.25 -5.56 -11.20
N TYR A 294 -5.78 -6.47 -12.02
CA TYR A 294 -5.14 -7.75 -12.26
C TYR A 294 -3.85 -7.62 -13.08
N LEU A 295 -3.79 -6.72 -14.07
CA LEU A 295 -2.55 -6.37 -14.77
C LEU A 295 -1.47 -5.90 -13.78
N GLN A 296 -1.83 -5.02 -12.85
CA GLN A 296 -0.91 -4.56 -11.82
C GLN A 296 -0.43 -5.70 -10.91
N SER A 297 -1.31 -6.67 -10.62
CA SER A 297 -0.98 -7.86 -9.83
C SER A 297 -0.05 -8.82 -10.58
N VAL A 298 -0.29 -9.04 -11.88
CA VAL A 298 0.60 -9.81 -12.77
C VAL A 298 1.99 -9.17 -12.82
N SER A 299 2.06 -7.85 -13.03
CA SER A 299 3.32 -7.10 -13.09
C SER A 299 4.15 -7.27 -11.80
N LYS A 300 3.52 -7.16 -10.61
CA LYS A 300 4.24 -7.37 -9.34
C LYS A 300 4.60 -8.83 -9.08
N TYR A 301 3.71 -9.77 -9.37
CA TYR A 301 3.92 -11.19 -9.11
C TYR A 301 5.09 -11.75 -9.94
N TYR A 302 5.12 -11.43 -11.24
CA TYR A 302 6.16 -11.88 -12.17
C TYR A 302 7.39 -10.98 -12.23
N GLY A 303 7.28 -9.74 -11.75
CA GLY A 303 8.42 -8.84 -11.60
C GLY A 303 9.24 -9.15 -10.35
N TYR A 304 8.57 -9.23 -9.18
CA TYR A 304 9.23 -9.17 -7.86
C TYR A 304 8.82 -10.30 -6.92
N GLY A 305 7.68 -10.94 -7.17
CA GLY A 305 7.13 -12.02 -6.35
C GLY A 305 7.53 -13.42 -6.81
N GLY A 306 6.73 -14.41 -6.42
CA GLY A 306 6.98 -15.84 -6.70
C GLY A 306 6.87 -16.24 -8.18
N GLY A 307 6.41 -15.35 -9.07
CA GLY A 307 6.43 -15.57 -10.51
C GLY A 307 7.79 -15.33 -11.16
N ASN A 308 8.68 -14.59 -10.49
CA ASN A 308 10.06 -14.40 -10.92
C ASN A 308 10.97 -15.39 -10.17
N PRO A 309 11.82 -16.17 -10.86
CA PRO A 309 12.74 -17.10 -10.19
C PRO A 309 13.64 -16.46 -9.13
N LEU A 310 14.02 -15.18 -9.30
CA LEU A 310 14.87 -14.43 -8.38
C LEU A 310 14.09 -13.38 -7.58
N GLY A 311 12.76 -13.28 -7.75
CA GLY A 311 11.92 -12.31 -7.02
C GLY A 311 12.01 -12.47 -5.50
N PRO A 312 11.72 -13.68 -4.94
CA PRO A 312 11.84 -13.91 -3.50
C PRO A 312 13.26 -13.75 -2.95
N ALA A 313 14.29 -13.92 -3.80
CA ALA A 313 15.69 -13.77 -3.40
C ALA A 313 16.02 -12.34 -2.98
N GLN A 314 15.38 -11.33 -3.58
CA GLN A 314 15.62 -9.93 -3.25
C GLN A 314 15.16 -9.56 -1.82
N GLY A 315 14.23 -10.34 -1.26
CA GLY A 315 13.72 -10.16 0.11
C GLY A 315 14.53 -10.86 1.20
N ILE A 316 15.54 -11.66 0.86
CA ILE A 316 16.25 -12.53 1.81
C ILE A 316 17.00 -11.71 2.88
N GLY A 317 17.72 -10.66 2.48
CA GLY A 317 18.49 -9.85 3.43
C GLY A 317 17.61 -9.22 4.51
N PHE A 318 16.48 -8.61 4.13
CA PHE A 318 15.51 -8.08 5.09
C PHE A 318 14.90 -9.17 5.98
N ALA A 319 14.61 -10.34 5.42
CA ALA A 319 14.08 -11.46 6.21
C ALA A 319 15.10 -11.97 7.24
N ASN A 320 16.39 -12.02 6.91
CA ASN A 320 17.47 -12.33 7.84
C ASN A 320 17.67 -11.24 8.91
N GLU A 321 17.50 -9.95 8.57
CA GLU A 321 17.45 -8.85 9.54
C GLU A 321 16.26 -8.98 10.51
N LEU A 322 15.08 -9.35 10.01
CA LEU A 322 13.90 -9.59 10.84
C LEU A 322 14.13 -10.76 11.81
N ILE A 323 14.71 -11.87 11.34
CA ILE A 323 15.10 -13.00 12.21
C ILE A 323 16.06 -12.53 13.31
N ALA A 324 17.07 -11.73 12.96
CA ALA A 324 18.03 -11.18 13.92
C ALA A 324 17.34 -10.35 15.01
N ARG A 325 16.39 -9.49 14.63
CA ARG A 325 15.60 -8.67 15.56
C ARG A 325 14.70 -9.51 16.48
N LEU A 326 13.99 -10.49 15.93
CA LEU A 326 13.10 -11.38 16.70
C LEU A 326 13.86 -12.30 17.67
N THR A 327 15.07 -12.73 17.28
CA THR A 327 15.95 -13.58 18.11
C THR A 327 16.91 -12.81 19.01
N LYS A 328 16.99 -11.49 18.83
CA LYS A 328 18.02 -10.63 19.46
C LYS A 328 19.45 -11.16 19.24
N SER A 329 19.72 -11.69 18.05
CA SER A 329 21.00 -12.29 17.67
C SER A 329 21.60 -11.57 16.45
N PRO A 330 22.93 -11.63 16.23
CA PRO A 330 23.55 -11.00 15.07
C PRO A 330 22.96 -11.48 13.74
N VAL A 331 22.88 -10.59 12.76
CA VAL A 331 22.44 -10.90 11.39
C VAL A 331 23.35 -11.97 10.78
N LYS A 332 22.74 -12.98 10.15
CA LYS A 332 23.42 -14.04 9.39
C LYS A 332 22.88 -14.02 7.98
N ASP A 333 23.60 -13.35 7.09
CA ASP A 333 23.19 -13.18 5.70
C ASP A 333 24.42 -12.97 4.81
N HIS A 334 24.26 -13.28 3.53
CA HIS A 334 25.28 -13.08 2.50
C HIS A 334 24.64 -12.63 1.17
N THR A 335 23.50 -11.94 1.25
CA THR A 335 22.70 -11.50 0.12
C THR A 335 22.74 -9.97 -0.02
N THR A 336 21.73 -9.26 0.47
CA THR A 336 21.56 -7.80 0.32
C THR A 336 21.89 -7.01 1.59
N THR A 337 22.27 -7.67 2.69
CA THR A 337 22.66 -6.99 3.94
C THR A 337 24.00 -6.28 3.85
N ASN A 338 24.14 -5.19 4.59
CA ASN A 338 25.40 -4.49 4.75
C ASN A 338 26.02 -4.84 6.11
N THR A 339 27.05 -5.68 6.12
CA THR A 339 27.70 -6.15 7.35
C THR A 339 28.25 -5.04 8.24
N THR A 340 28.59 -3.88 7.68
CA THR A 340 29.05 -2.72 8.47
C THR A 340 27.90 -2.04 9.21
N LEU A 341 26.73 -1.91 8.56
CA LEU A 341 25.54 -1.36 9.19
C LEU A 341 24.97 -2.33 10.23
N ASP A 342 24.92 -3.62 9.91
CA ASP A 342 24.20 -4.62 10.71
C ASP A 342 24.97 -5.12 11.93
N SER A 343 26.30 -4.92 11.94
CA SER A 343 27.15 -5.26 13.09
C SER A 343 27.29 -4.13 14.11
N ASN A 344 26.76 -2.94 13.82
CA ASN A 344 26.87 -1.78 14.69
C ASN A 344 25.52 -1.47 15.38
N PRO A 345 25.44 -1.52 16.74
CA PRO A 345 24.21 -1.23 17.47
C PRO A 345 23.60 0.15 17.24
N ALA A 346 24.38 1.13 16.75
CA ALA A 346 23.87 2.46 16.40
C ALA A 346 23.03 2.45 15.11
N THR A 347 23.31 1.52 14.19
CA THR A 347 22.66 1.40 12.88
C THR A 347 21.79 0.15 12.76
N PHE A 348 21.96 -0.84 13.64
CA PHE A 348 21.13 -2.02 13.75
C PHE A 348 21.06 -2.53 15.21
N PRO A 349 20.28 -1.88 16.09
CA PRO A 349 20.08 -2.36 17.45
C PRO A 349 19.26 -3.65 17.44
N LEU A 350 19.64 -4.61 18.29
CA LEU A 350 18.92 -5.89 18.46
C LEU A 350 17.96 -5.89 19.65
N ASN A 351 17.96 -4.83 20.45
CA ASN A 351 17.20 -4.72 21.70
C ASN A 351 16.11 -3.65 21.67
N ALA A 352 15.91 -2.94 20.54
CA ALA A 352 14.69 -2.16 20.36
C ALA A 352 13.49 -3.12 20.30
N THR A 353 12.34 -2.67 20.79
CA THR A 353 11.08 -3.45 20.77
C THR A 353 10.14 -2.99 19.67
N LEU A 354 10.34 -1.78 19.13
CA LEU A 354 9.59 -1.23 18.00
C LEU A 354 10.57 -0.84 16.89
N TYR A 355 10.34 -1.34 15.68
CA TYR A 355 11.10 -1.01 14.48
C TYR A 355 10.16 -0.50 13.39
N ALA A 356 10.62 0.47 12.60
CA ALA A 356 9.93 0.90 11.39
C ALA A 356 10.92 1.04 10.24
N ASP A 357 10.68 0.31 9.15
CA ASP A 357 11.50 0.40 7.93
C ASP A 357 10.63 0.91 6.77
N PHE A 358 11.12 1.91 6.05
CA PHE A 358 10.44 2.51 4.90
C PHE A 358 11.12 2.10 3.59
N SER A 359 10.34 1.58 2.65
CA SER A 359 10.80 0.90 1.43
C SER A 359 9.87 1.21 0.22
N HIS A 360 10.00 0.43 -0.86
CA HIS A 360 9.20 0.50 -2.09
C HIS A 360 8.34 -0.76 -2.24
N ASP A 361 7.31 -0.67 -3.08
CA ASP A 361 6.40 -1.78 -3.43
C ASP A 361 7.13 -3.00 -3.97
N ASN A 362 8.14 -2.79 -4.82
CA ASN A 362 8.91 -3.86 -5.43
C ASN A 362 9.56 -4.74 -4.36
N THR A 363 10.40 -4.13 -3.51
CA THR A 363 11.10 -4.84 -2.44
C THR A 363 10.16 -5.41 -1.40
N MET A 364 9.08 -4.70 -1.06
CA MET A 364 8.04 -5.27 -0.18
C MET A 364 7.43 -6.55 -0.74
N THR A 365 7.15 -6.58 -2.05
CA THR A 365 6.64 -7.79 -2.73
C THR A 365 7.65 -8.94 -2.60
N SER A 366 8.93 -8.67 -2.86
CA SER A 366 10.00 -9.66 -2.69
C SER A 366 10.15 -10.14 -1.25
N VAL A 367 10.05 -9.25 -0.26
CA VAL A 367 10.06 -9.59 1.17
C VAL A 367 8.89 -10.50 1.53
N PHE A 368 7.67 -10.19 1.09
CA PHE A 368 6.49 -11.01 1.37
C PHE A 368 6.61 -12.40 0.75
N SER A 369 7.14 -12.50 -0.48
CA SER A 369 7.42 -13.78 -1.12
C SER A 369 8.56 -14.54 -0.43
N SER A 370 9.62 -13.87 0.00
CA SER A 370 10.75 -14.48 0.74
C SER A 370 10.31 -15.07 2.08
N LEU A 371 9.42 -14.36 2.78
CA LEU A 371 8.76 -14.82 4.01
C LEU A 371 7.67 -15.88 3.73
N GLY A 372 7.40 -16.22 2.48
CA GLY A 372 6.41 -17.22 2.09
C GLY A 372 4.98 -16.88 2.50
N LEU A 373 4.64 -15.59 2.60
CA LEU A 373 3.32 -15.11 3.04
C LEU A 373 2.21 -15.43 2.04
N TYR A 374 2.58 -15.65 0.78
CA TYR A 374 1.68 -15.94 -0.33
C TYR A 374 2.06 -17.26 -1.05
N ASN A 375 2.64 -18.22 -0.32
CA ASN A 375 3.05 -19.52 -0.90
C ASN A 375 1.87 -20.39 -1.37
N THR A 376 0.65 -20.09 -0.90
CA THR A 376 -0.57 -20.77 -1.36
C THR A 376 -1.16 -20.12 -2.61
N THR A 377 -0.62 -18.99 -3.07
CA THR A 377 -1.02 -18.35 -4.32
C THR A 377 -0.42 -19.13 -5.49
N GLU A 378 -1.27 -19.77 -6.28
CA GLU A 378 -0.85 -20.39 -7.55
C GLU A 378 -0.34 -19.33 -8.54
N PRO A 379 0.55 -19.69 -9.48
CA PRO A 379 1.00 -18.77 -10.51
C PRO A 379 -0.15 -18.06 -11.23
N LEU A 380 -0.11 -16.73 -11.27
CA LEU A 380 -1.19 -15.92 -11.83
C LEU A 380 -1.37 -16.19 -13.33
N SER A 381 -2.62 -16.34 -13.78
CA SER A 381 -2.91 -16.51 -15.20
C SER A 381 -2.47 -15.28 -16.01
N HIS A 382 -1.79 -15.50 -17.14
CA HIS A 382 -1.45 -14.44 -18.10
C HIS A 382 -2.62 -14.06 -19.03
N THR A 383 -3.76 -14.75 -18.95
CA THR A 383 -4.85 -14.63 -19.93
C THR A 383 -6.24 -14.46 -19.32
N SER A 384 -6.37 -14.53 -18.00
CA SER A 384 -7.66 -14.43 -17.33
C SER A 384 -7.50 -13.79 -15.97
N VAL A 385 -8.42 -12.89 -15.63
CA VAL A 385 -8.50 -12.28 -14.29
C VAL A 385 -8.80 -13.36 -13.25
N ARG A 386 -8.15 -13.27 -12.09
CA ARG A 386 -8.46 -14.05 -10.89
C ARG A 386 -8.84 -13.11 -9.76
N SER A 387 -9.82 -13.49 -8.96
CA SER A 387 -10.22 -12.74 -7.77
C SER A 387 -9.17 -12.87 -6.64
N THR A 388 -9.28 -12.03 -5.62
CA THR A 388 -8.46 -12.16 -4.40
C THR A 388 -8.75 -13.45 -3.65
N GLU A 389 -9.96 -14.01 -3.75
CA GLU A 389 -10.29 -15.34 -3.19
C GLU A 389 -9.52 -16.45 -3.93
N GLU A 390 -9.53 -16.44 -5.26
CA GLU A 390 -8.82 -17.44 -6.08
C GLU A 390 -7.29 -17.36 -5.92
N THR A 391 -6.77 -16.20 -5.56
CA THR A 391 -5.34 -15.94 -5.37
C THR A 391 -4.91 -15.99 -3.90
N ASN A 392 -5.79 -16.45 -3.00
CA ASN A 392 -5.53 -16.58 -1.56
C ASN A 392 -5.13 -15.26 -0.86
N GLY A 393 -5.70 -14.15 -1.32
CA GLY A 393 -5.53 -12.80 -0.79
C GLY A 393 -4.42 -12.00 -1.46
N TYR A 394 -3.86 -12.48 -2.57
CA TYR A 394 -2.82 -11.75 -3.30
C TYR A 394 -3.40 -10.82 -4.37
N SER A 395 -3.12 -9.53 -4.26
CA SER A 395 -3.18 -8.57 -5.37
C SER A 395 -2.32 -7.35 -5.04
N SER A 396 -1.90 -6.59 -6.04
CA SER A 396 -1.07 -5.39 -5.80
C SER A 396 -1.78 -4.35 -4.95
N ALA A 397 -3.10 -4.21 -5.09
CA ALA A 397 -3.91 -3.30 -4.28
C ALA A 397 -4.05 -3.72 -2.81
N ARG A 398 -3.98 -5.04 -2.53
CA ARG A 398 -4.11 -5.60 -1.17
C ARG A 398 -2.77 -5.70 -0.46
N THR A 399 -1.68 -5.81 -1.21
CA THR A 399 -0.35 -6.10 -0.65
C THR A 399 0.54 -4.87 -0.61
N VAL A 400 0.60 -4.11 -1.69
CA VAL A 400 1.52 -2.96 -1.84
C VAL A 400 0.85 -1.68 -2.39
N PRO A 401 -0.34 -1.27 -1.91
CA PRO A 401 -0.91 0.04 -2.24
C PRO A 401 0.01 1.20 -1.82
N PHE A 402 -0.29 2.43 -2.21
CA PHE A 402 0.35 3.60 -1.63
C PHE A 402 0.10 3.68 -0.13
N GLY A 403 1.15 3.86 0.67
CA GLY A 403 1.06 3.82 2.14
C GLY A 403 0.81 2.42 2.70
N ALA A 404 1.12 1.36 1.94
CA ALA A 404 1.06 -0.01 2.42
C ALA A 404 1.91 -0.21 3.68
N ARG A 405 1.45 -1.11 4.56
CA ARG A 405 2.18 -1.54 5.74
C ARG A 405 2.03 -3.04 5.95
N ALA A 406 3.11 -3.65 6.45
CA ALA A 406 3.05 -4.96 7.06
C ALA A 406 3.56 -4.88 8.50
N TYR A 407 2.84 -5.51 9.43
CA TYR A 407 3.25 -5.64 10.81
C TYR A 407 3.70 -7.07 11.08
N VAL A 408 4.91 -7.23 11.62
CA VAL A 408 5.36 -8.49 12.22
C VAL A 408 5.36 -8.31 13.73
N GLU A 409 4.51 -9.07 14.39
CA GLU A 409 4.30 -9.04 15.83
C GLU A 409 4.96 -10.27 16.45
N MET A 410 5.55 -10.10 17.63
CA MET A 410 5.84 -11.21 18.54
C MET A 410 5.13 -10.96 19.86
N MET A 411 4.37 -11.92 20.33
CA MET A 411 3.55 -11.80 21.54
C MET A 411 3.80 -12.96 22.51
N GLN A 412 3.68 -12.66 23.80
CA GLN A 412 3.69 -13.67 24.86
C GLN A 412 2.27 -13.88 25.36
N CYS A 413 1.83 -15.13 25.40
CA CYS A 413 0.51 -15.52 25.87
C CYS A 413 0.63 -16.31 27.19
N THR A 414 -0.41 -16.29 28.03
CA THR A 414 -0.34 -16.95 29.36
C THR A 414 -0.32 -18.47 29.30
N ASP A 415 -0.85 -19.04 28.22
CA ASP A 415 -1.02 -20.47 27.95
C ASP A 415 0.09 -21.08 27.09
N GLU A 416 0.95 -20.25 26.49
CA GLU A 416 2.09 -20.68 25.70
C GLU A 416 3.39 -20.14 26.30
N LYS A 417 4.41 -21.00 26.45
CA LYS A 417 5.70 -20.61 27.01
C LYS A 417 6.58 -19.92 25.98
N GLU A 418 6.45 -20.33 24.72
CA GLU A 418 7.21 -19.75 23.62
C GLU A 418 6.54 -18.48 23.09
N PRO A 419 7.30 -17.45 22.68
CA PRO A 419 6.71 -16.33 21.98
C PRO A 419 6.04 -16.78 20.66
N LEU A 420 4.91 -16.19 20.33
CA LEU A 420 4.17 -16.43 19.10
C LEU A 420 4.39 -15.27 18.11
N VAL A 421 4.63 -15.59 16.84
CA VAL A 421 4.80 -14.64 15.74
C VAL A 421 3.50 -14.55 14.93
N ARG A 422 3.07 -13.33 14.61
CA ARG A 422 1.93 -13.03 13.73
C ARG A 422 2.33 -12.01 12.67
N VAL A 423 1.77 -12.13 11.48
CA VAL A 423 1.97 -11.14 10.40
C VAL A 423 0.64 -10.58 9.95
N LEU A 424 0.56 -9.26 9.84
CA LEU A 424 -0.56 -8.53 9.26
C LEU A 424 -0.08 -7.77 8.03
N GLY A 425 -0.81 -7.85 6.92
CA GLY A 425 -0.58 -7.05 5.72
C GLY A 425 -1.78 -6.17 5.46
N ASN A 426 -1.61 -4.85 5.59
CA ASN A 426 -2.71 -3.87 5.47
C ASN A 426 -3.94 -4.29 6.32
N ASP A 427 -3.67 -4.69 7.57
CA ASP A 427 -4.64 -5.10 8.60
C ASP A 427 -5.28 -6.49 8.41
N ARG A 428 -5.09 -7.14 7.25
CA ARG A 428 -5.40 -8.57 7.10
C ARG A 428 -4.39 -9.41 7.86
N VAL A 429 -4.86 -10.26 8.78
CA VAL A 429 -4.03 -11.34 9.35
C VAL A 429 -3.69 -12.32 8.24
N ILE A 430 -2.40 -12.54 7.99
CA ILE A 430 -1.92 -13.50 6.99
C ILE A 430 -1.56 -14.80 7.74
N PRO A 431 -2.34 -15.89 7.59
CA PRO A 431 -2.05 -17.14 8.27
C PRO A 431 -0.70 -17.69 7.84
N LEU A 432 0.22 -17.84 8.79
CA LEU A 432 1.55 -18.34 8.51
C LEU A 432 1.50 -19.82 8.06
N GLN A 433 2.28 -20.16 7.04
CA GLN A 433 2.29 -21.50 6.44
C GLN A 433 3.56 -22.27 6.80
N GLY A 434 3.45 -23.58 7.02
CA GLY A 434 4.58 -24.46 7.26
C GLY A 434 5.19 -24.40 8.66
N CYS A 435 4.47 -23.87 9.66
CA CYS A 435 4.94 -23.75 11.05
C CYS A 435 3.88 -24.11 12.11
N ASP A 436 2.86 -24.88 11.71
CA ASP A 436 1.71 -25.26 12.54
C ASP A 436 0.97 -24.05 13.12
N ALA A 437 0.48 -23.17 12.24
CA ALA A 437 -0.22 -21.96 12.66
C ALA A 437 -1.50 -22.28 13.45
N ASP A 438 -1.73 -21.53 14.52
CA ASP A 438 -2.91 -21.67 15.36
C ASP A 438 -4.15 -20.98 14.78
N GLU A 439 -5.27 -21.02 15.51
CA GLU A 439 -6.55 -20.41 15.11
C GLU A 439 -6.50 -18.88 14.97
N TYR A 440 -5.42 -18.22 15.40
CA TYR A 440 -5.19 -16.78 15.24
C TYR A 440 -4.14 -16.49 14.16
N GLY A 441 -3.74 -17.50 13.38
CA GLY A 441 -2.77 -17.39 12.30
C GLY A 441 -1.32 -17.24 12.78
N ARG A 442 -1.02 -17.61 14.02
CA ARG A 442 0.28 -17.40 14.67
C ARG A 442 1.08 -18.69 14.70
N CYS A 443 2.41 -18.57 14.63
CA CYS A 443 3.31 -19.70 14.83
C CYS A 443 4.21 -19.46 16.04
N LYS A 444 4.60 -20.54 16.70
CA LYS A 444 5.74 -20.53 17.62
C LYS A 444 6.96 -19.94 16.92
N ARG A 445 7.68 -19.07 17.62
CA ARG A 445 8.80 -18.31 17.06
C ARG A 445 9.84 -19.22 16.40
N ASP A 446 10.22 -20.30 17.06
CA ASP A 446 11.25 -21.23 16.58
C ASP A 446 10.73 -22.01 15.37
N ASN A 447 9.48 -22.49 15.37
CA ASN A 447 8.84 -23.07 14.19
C ASN A 447 8.76 -22.09 13.01
N PHE A 448 8.47 -20.81 13.29
CA PHE A 448 8.46 -19.75 12.28
C PHE A 448 9.84 -19.57 11.65
N PHE A 449 10.92 -19.75 12.39
CA PHE A 449 12.28 -19.70 11.83
C PHE A 449 12.67 -20.98 11.08
N GLU A 450 12.29 -22.14 11.59
CA GLU A 450 12.58 -23.42 10.93
C GLU A 450 12.00 -23.49 9.52
N ARG A 451 10.80 -22.93 9.31
CA ARG A 451 10.19 -22.86 7.97
C ARG A 451 10.89 -21.89 7.02
N LEU A 452 11.70 -20.95 7.51
CA LEU A 452 12.44 -19.96 6.71
C LEU A 452 13.79 -20.53 6.22
N SER A 453 13.81 -21.80 5.85
CA SER A 453 15.01 -22.49 5.33
C SER A 453 15.51 -21.88 4.01
N PHE A 454 14.59 -21.41 3.14
CA PHE A 454 14.95 -20.65 1.94
C PHE A 454 15.74 -19.38 2.29
N VAL A 455 15.25 -18.60 3.27
CA VAL A 455 15.91 -17.35 3.71
C VAL A 455 17.25 -17.63 4.37
N THR A 456 17.29 -18.56 5.33
CA THR A 456 18.49 -18.83 6.13
C THR A 456 19.61 -19.53 5.37
N SER A 457 19.30 -20.19 4.24
CA SER A 457 20.29 -20.77 3.34
C SER A 457 20.84 -19.79 2.29
N GLY A 458 20.31 -18.56 2.21
CA GLY A 458 20.61 -17.62 1.13
C GLY A 458 19.82 -17.86 -0.16
N GLY A 459 18.87 -18.81 -0.13
CA GLY A 459 17.98 -19.14 -1.23
C GLY A 459 18.74 -19.46 -2.52
N ASN A 460 18.29 -18.89 -3.63
CA ASN A 460 18.97 -18.96 -4.91
C ASN A 460 19.77 -17.69 -5.24
N TRP A 461 20.23 -16.93 -4.23
CA TRP A 461 21.00 -15.70 -4.45
C TRP A 461 22.28 -15.92 -5.30
N GLY A 462 22.87 -17.12 -5.26
CA GLY A 462 24.01 -17.48 -6.11
C GLY A 462 23.73 -17.38 -7.61
N GLU A 463 22.47 -17.48 -8.05
CA GLU A 463 22.07 -17.36 -9.45
C GLU A 463 22.12 -15.90 -9.95
N CYS A 464 22.24 -14.91 -9.07
CA CYS A 464 22.34 -13.49 -9.44
C CYS A 464 23.55 -13.18 -10.34
N PHE A 465 24.61 -13.99 -10.26
CA PHE A 465 25.92 -13.72 -10.86
C PHE A 465 26.49 -14.92 -11.64
N ALA A 466 25.67 -15.94 -11.88
CA ALA A 466 26.08 -17.22 -12.47
C ALA A 466 26.32 -17.14 -13.99
#